data_AF-A0A8T3QYZ2-F1
#
_entry.id   AF-A0A8T3QYZ2-F1
#
_cell.length_a   1.000
_cell.length_b   1.000
_cell.length_c   1.000
_cell.angle_alpha   90.00
_cell.angle_beta   90.00
_cell.angle_gamma   90.00
#
_symmetry.space_group_name_H-M   'P 1'
#
loop_
_entity.id
_entity.type
_entity.pdbx_description
1 polymer ?
#
loop_
_entity_poly.entity_id
_entity_poly.type
_entity_poly.pdbx_seq_one_letter_code
_entity_poly.pdbx_strand_id
1 'polypeptide(L)'
;IATELRQLIDYHNVRVYRLEGRDLVPVAMKGQVGEYVDETADQLRTTIGQGVTGWVAANKIAQKLGNAASDPRANTIPGTENDLDESMLLAPMIFEDRVLGVLVLSKLGLDQFTDDDLRLLEIYAGCAAQALANADTTEQLHRKTAALELSLRGQRELLQVTQSLLTTLDAPGVLDSITDRLGRLVAYDNAAIEVVDPVTGQLAPLTARGVHAAAYLEPWEPGETGVAVWVVQHNEPVLIVDEREDSRVNHFRDDPDAGDGSLIVVPLRGRAGAIGVLTVERLGREDPFNEEEFDLVQLFAAQVSIALQNAEVFQAVQIRARTDDLTGLLNHGTFQEYLGRYVGDGTPFSLIMLDLDDFRTVNNELGHQAGDTLLRTIADGLVGAERESDLVFRYGGDEFAVLLPQTEFDGALQVAERVRRAVADTGASITASVGVASFPNDGTTAVDILLAADRACFVAKRNGRDRISTAAEGLALAAEMTLQAPTPVDSAAPAIG
;
A
#
# COMPACT_ATOMS: atom_id res chain seq x y z
N ILE A 1 51.94 -14.26 11.03
CA ILE A 1 52.10 -14.91 12.36
C ILE A 1 52.89 -16.23 12.29
N ALA A 2 52.30 -17.40 11.99
CA ALA A 2 53.03 -18.69 12.02
C ALA A 2 54.21 -18.82 11.05
N THR A 3 54.25 -18.02 9.97
CA THR A 3 55.40 -17.96 9.04
C THR A 3 56.47 -16.97 9.49
N GLU A 4 56.10 -15.92 10.22
CA GLU A 4 57.00 -14.85 10.68
C GLU A 4 57.69 -15.21 12.00
N LEU A 5 56.99 -15.91 12.90
CA LEU A 5 57.53 -16.40 14.18
C LEU A 5 58.80 -17.22 13.99
N ARG A 6 58.90 -17.96 12.87
CA ARG A 6 60.05 -18.82 12.56
C ARG A 6 61.35 -18.06 12.31
N GLN A 7 61.26 -16.77 11.98
CA GLN A 7 62.44 -15.92 11.77
C GLN A 7 63.00 -15.37 13.10
N LEU A 8 62.25 -15.50 14.20
CA LEU A 8 62.53 -14.87 15.48
C LEU A 8 62.73 -15.87 16.62
N ILE A 9 61.96 -16.96 16.63
CA ILE A 9 62.09 -18.06 17.59
C ILE A 9 62.37 -19.33 16.78
N ASP A 10 63.42 -20.05 17.15
CA ASP A 10 63.73 -21.34 16.56
C ASP A 10 62.86 -22.44 17.21
N TYR A 11 61.95 -23.04 16.44
CA TYR A 11 61.02 -24.07 16.88
C TYR A 11 60.84 -25.15 15.81
N HIS A 12 60.42 -26.34 16.23
CA HIS A 12 60.11 -27.45 15.34
C HIS A 12 58.64 -27.49 14.94
N ASN A 13 57.72 -27.12 15.84
CA ASN A 13 56.28 -27.07 15.58
C ASN A 13 55.65 -25.79 16.12
N VAL A 14 54.67 -25.25 15.40
CA VAL A 14 53.76 -24.19 15.85
C VAL A 14 52.32 -24.63 15.65
N ARG A 15 51.51 -24.45 16.70
CA ARG A 15 50.07 -24.73 16.69
C ARG A 15 49.31 -23.48 17.17
N VAL A 16 48.26 -23.13 16.45
CA VAL A 16 47.33 -22.06 16.81
C VAL A 16 45.99 -22.71 17.14
N TYR A 17 45.58 -22.61 18.39
CA TYR A 17 44.28 -23.07 18.85
C TYR A 17 43.30 -21.91 18.92
N ARG A 18 42.10 -22.06 18.37
CA ARG A 18 40.97 -21.16 18.55
C ARG A 18 40.01 -21.73 19.59
N LEU A 19 39.50 -20.88 20.47
CA LEU A 19 38.48 -21.27 21.43
C LEU A 19 37.08 -21.23 20.80
N GLU A 20 36.39 -22.38 20.80
CA GLU A 20 35.02 -22.54 20.34
C GLU A 20 34.17 -23.13 21.46
N GLY A 21 33.34 -22.29 22.09
CA GLY A 21 32.62 -22.67 23.31
C GLY A 21 33.60 -22.97 24.45
N ARG A 22 33.76 -24.26 24.81
CA ARG A 22 34.73 -24.74 25.80
C ARG A 22 35.95 -25.45 25.19
N ASP A 23 35.94 -25.68 23.89
CA ASP A 23 36.94 -26.49 23.21
C ASP A 23 37.98 -25.62 22.51
N LEU A 24 39.24 -26.00 22.63
CA LEU A 24 40.37 -25.44 21.91
C LEU A 24 40.61 -26.31 20.67
N VAL A 25 40.28 -25.73 19.52
CA VAL A 25 40.34 -26.38 18.21
C VAL A 25 41.57 -25.86 17.46
N PRO A 26 42.46 -26.72 16.96
CA PRO A 26 43.60 -26.27 16.17
C PRO A 26 43.12 -25.73 14.81
N VAL A 27 43.38 -24.45 14.55
CA VAL A 27 43.00 -23.77 13.29
C VAL A 27 44.19 -23.57 12.35
N ALA A 28 45.41 -23.71 12.86
CA ALA A 28 46.63 -23.74 12.05
C ALA A 28 47.72 -24.57 12.74
N MET A 29 48.44 -25.37 11.97
CA MET A 29 49.58 -26.17 12.43
C MET A 29 50.69 -26.18 11.38
N LYS A 30 51.95 -26.13 11.81
CA LYS A 30 53.11 -26.24 10.92
C LYS A 30 54.30 -26.84 11.66
N GLY A 31 54.77 -28.02 11.21
CA GLY A 31 55.92 -28.75 11.79
C GLY A 31 56.91 -29.26 10.73
N GLN A 32 58.12 -29.69 11.15
CA GLN A 32 59.18 -30.13 10.22
C GLN A 32 59.95 -31.40 10.61
N VAL A 33 59.49 -32.22 11.56
CA VAL A 33 60.24 -33.39 12.06
C VAL A 33 59.39 -34.67 12.04
N GLY A 34 60.02 -35.80 11.67
CA GLY A 34 59.42 -37.10 11.38
C GLY A 34 58.56 -37.75 12.47
N GLU A 35 58.68 -37.33 13.73
CA GLU A 35 57.89 -37.84 14.87
C GLU A 35 56.49 -37.21 14.99
N TYR A 36 56.22 -36.14 14.23
CA TYR A 36 54.95 -35.40 14.23
C TYR A 36 54.12 -35.65 12.96
N VAL A 37 54.47 -36.67 12.16
CA VAL A 37 53.94 -36.89 10.81
C VAL A 37 52.50 -37.41 10.80
N ASP A 38 52.01 -37.94 11.93
CA ASP A 38 50.66 -38.52 12.08
C ASP A 38 49.67 -37.66 12.90
N GLU A 39 50.01 -36.40 13.24
CA GLU A 39 49.11 -35.55 14.03
C GLU A 39 47.93 -35.01 13.20
N THR A 40 46.71 -35.39 13.57
CA THR A 40 45.48 -34.82 13.00
C THR A 40 44.92 -33.69 13.87
N ALA A 41 44.21 -32.76 13.25
CA ALA A 41 43.53 -31.65 13.96
C ALA A 41 42.58 -32.16 15.06
N ASP A 42 41.93 -33.31 14.84
CA ASP A 42 41.00 -33.91 15.80
C ASP A 42 41.69 -34.52 17.03
N GLN A 43 42.91 -35.07 16.88
CA GLN A 43 43.69 -35.63 18.01
C GLN A 43 44.27 -34.56 18.93
N LEU A 44 44.47 -33.35 18.41
CA LEU A 44 45.06 -32.22 19.13
C LEU A 44 44.01 -31.35 19.83
N ARG A 45 42.72 -31.61 19.59
CA ARG A 45 41.60 -30.89 20.23
C ARG A 45 41.63 -31.11 21.74
N THR A 46 41.55 -30.05 22.52
CA THR A 46 41.46 -30.13 23.98
C THR A 46 40.36 -29.21 24.50
N THR A 47 40.04 -29.27 25.78
CA THR A 47 39.04 -28.41 26.43
C THR A 47 39.74 -27.46 27.40
N ILE A 48 39.18 -26.27 27.64
CA ILE A 48 39.69 -25.36 28.68
C ILE A 48 39.85 -26.11 30.01
N GLY A 49 41.02 -25.93 30.64
CA GLY A 49 41.41 -26.56 31.89
C GLY A 49 42.04 -27.95 31.77
N GLN A 50 42.04 -28.55 30.57
CA GLN A 50 42.63 -29.87 30.30
C GLN A 50 43.96 -29.75 29.55
N GLY A 51 44.96 -30.50 30.00
CA GLY A 51 46.31 -30.39 29.43
C GLY A 51 47.00 -29.06 29.78
N VAL A 52 48.27 -28.92 29.40
CA VAL A 52 49.00 -27.66 29.53
C VAL A 52 48.32 -26.54 28.72
N THR A 53 47.92 -26.82 27.47
CA THR A 53 47.26 -25.86 26.57
C THR A 53 45.92 -25.37 27.14
N GLY A 54 45.08 -26.28 27.66
CA GLY A 54 43.82 -25.89 28.29
C GLY A 54 44.02 -25.15 29.61
N TRP A 55 45.06 -25.48 30.38
CA TRP A 55 45.41 -24.76 31.60
C TRP A 55 45.83 -23.31 31.30
N VAL A 56 46.62 -23.09 30.25
CA VAL A 56 47.02 -21.74 29.80
C VAL A 56 45.81 -20.91 29.40
N ALA A 57 44.86 -21.51 28.67
CA ALA A 57 43.60 -20.85 28.34
C ALA A 57 42.75 -20.53 29.58
N ALA A 58 42.71 -21.43 30.57
CA ALA A 58 41.91 -21.22 31.79
C ALA A 58 42.50 -20.13 32.69
N ASN A 59 43.83 -20.10 32.84
CA ASN A 59 44.51 -19.25 33.81
C ASN A 59 45.04 -17.94 33.20
N LYS A 60 45.06 -17.81 31.87
CA LYS A 60 45.56 -16.63 31.15
C LYS A 60 47.03 -16.31 31.45
N ILE A 61 47.81 -17.34 31.78
CA ILE A 61 49.23 -17.22 32.13
C ILE A 61 50.04 -18.00 31.11
N ALA A 62 50.99 -17.34 30.44
CA ALA A 62 51.91 -17.99 29.54
C ALA A 62 52.82 -18.98 30.29
N GLN A 63 53.25 -20.05 29.63
CA GLN A 63 54.05 -21.11 30.22
C GLN A 63 55.26 -21.42 29.35
N LYS A 64 56.40 -21.58 30.00
CA LYS A 64 57.63 -22.14 29.43
C LYS A 64 57.93 -23.45 30.13
N LEU A 65 57.95 -24.53 29.37
CA LEU A 65 58.27 -25.86 29.84
C LEU A 65 59.62 -26.27 29.26
N GLY A 66 60.59 -26.51 30.15
CA GLY A 66 61.91 -27.05 29.77
C GLY A 66 61.87 -28.56 29.48
N ASN A 67 60.87 -29.25 30.03
CA ASN A 67 60.52 -30.62 29.70
C ASN A 67 59.00 -30.74 29.77
N ALA A 68 58.35 -30.95 28.63
CA ALA A 68 56.90 -31.05 28.53
C ALA A 68 56.38 -32.38 29.12
N ALA A 69 57.11 -33.49 28.93
CA ALA A 69 56.72 -34.81 29.42
C ALA A 69 56.75 -34.91 30.97
N SER A 70 57.54 -34.06 31.64
CA SER A 70 57.61 -34.04 33.11
C SER A 70 56.58 -33.13 33.79
N ASP A 71 55.82 -32.33 33.03
CA ASP A 71 54.76 -31.49 33.60
C ASP A 71 53.55 -32.35 33.98
N PRO A 72 53.06 -32.28 35.24
CA PRO A 72 51.94 -33.11 35.69
C PRO A 72 50.61 -32.80 34.98
N ARG A 73 50.53 -31.69 34.25
CA ARG A 73 49.39 -31.29 33.42
C ARG A 73 49.52 -31.78 31.98
N ALA A 74 50.65 -32.36 31.59
CA ALA A 74 50.84 -32.87 30.24
C ALA A 74 49.97 -34.10 29.99
N ASN A 75 49.34 -34.13 28.83
CA ASN A 75 48.64 -35.31 28.32
C ASN A 75 49.40 -35.77 27.08
N THR A 76 49.79 -37.04 27.03
CA THR A 76 50.39 -37.61 25.83
C THR A 76 49.37 -37.60 24.70
N ILE A 77 49.76 -37.07 23.54
CA ILE A 77 48.95 -37.12 22.33
C ILE A 77 48.99 -38.56 21.78
N PRO A 78 47.85 -39.19 21.45
CA PRO A 78 47.84 -40.53 20.88
C PRO A 78 48.65 -40.59 19.57
N GLY A 79 49.71 -41.39 19.53
CA GLY A 79 50.59 -41.54 18.35
C GLY A 79 52.00 -40.95 18.52
N THR A 80 52.26 -40.19 19.57
CA THR A 80 53.61 -39.68 19.91
C THR A 80 54.28 -40.56 20.98
N GLU A 81 55.62 -40.63 20.99
CA GLU A 81 56.36 -41.34 22.04
C GLU A 81 56.12 -40.69 23.42
N ASN A 82 55.97 -41.52 24.46
CA ASN A 82 55.63 -41.07 25.82
C ASN A 82 56.74 -40.29 26.53
N ASP A 83 58.00 -40.44 26.07
CA ASP A 83 59.19 -39.89 26.71
C ASP A 83 59.99 -39.00 25.74
N LEU A 84 59.29 -38.25 24.88
CA LEU A 84 59.95 -37.25 24.04
C LEU A 84 60.49 -36.12 24.91
N ASP A 85 61.80 -35.94 24.90
CA ASP A 85 62.44 -34.73 25.40
C ASP A 85 61.98 -33.56 24.52
N GLU A 86 60.95 -32.84 24.96
CA GLU A 86 60.36 -31.72 24.24
C GLU A 86 60.25 -30.51 25.17
N SER A 87 60.69 -29.35 24.68
CA SER A 87 60.43 -28.06 25.31
C SER A 87 59.21 -27.41 24.65
N MET A 88 58.42 -26.67 25.43
CA MET A 88 57.23 -25.97 24.92
C MET A 88 57.14 -24.53 25.42
N LEU A 89 56.66 -23.65 24.55
CA LEU A 89 56.16 -22.32 24.91
C LEU A 89 54.69 -22.23 24.59
N LEU A 90 53.90 -21.73 25.53
CA LEU A 90 52.47 -21.55 25.37
C LEU A 90 52.10 -20.14 25.80
N ALA A 91 51.40 -19.41 24.93
CA ALA A 91 50.89 -18.08 25.25
C ALA A 91 49.40 -17.98 24.95
N PRO A 92 48.58 -17.46 25.87
CA PRO A 92 47.16 -17.24 25.62
C PRO A 92 46.97 -16.08 24.64
N MET A 93 46.09 -16.26 23.66
CA MET A 93 45.66 -15.19 22.76
C MET A 93 44.52 -14.43 23.43
N ILE A 94 44.81 -13.28 24.03
CA ILE A 94 43.86 -12.49 24.83
C ILE A 94 43.51 -11.19 24.10
N PHE A 95 42.22 -10.88 24.03
CA PHE A 95 41.70 -9.60 23.55
C PHE A 95 40.64 -9.08 24.54
N GLU A 96 40.80 -7.85 25.06
CA GLU A 96 39.87 -7.22 26.02
C GLU A 96 39.41 -8.16 27.16
N ASP A 97 40.35 -8.84 27.80
CA ASP A 97 40.13 -9.84 28.87
C ASP A 97 39.49 -11.17 28.46
N ARG A 98 39.15 -11.39 27.18
CA ARG A 98 38.68 -12.69 26.67
C ARG A 98 39.81 -13.48 26.03
N VAL A 99 39.88 -14.77 26.37
CA VAL A 99 40.78 -15.72 25.70
C VAL A 99 40.12 -16.16 24.41
N LEU A 100 40.74 -15.84 23.27
CA LEU A 100 40.30 -16.27 21.95
C LEU A 100 40.97 -17.58 21.52
N GLY A 101 42.01 -18.01 22.24
CA GLY A 101 42.71 -19.26 21.97
C GLY A 101 44.10 -19.32 22.60
N VAL A 102 44.95 -20.23 22.12
CA VAL A 102 46.32 -20.43 22.64
C VAL A 102 47.28 -20.64 21.48
N LEU A 103 48.43 -19.99 21.54
CA LEU A 103 49.55 -20.18 20.64
C LEU A 103 50.57 -21.09 21.31
N VAL A 104 50.97 -22.15 20.63
CA VAL A 104 51.89 -23.17 21.15
C VAL A 104 53.07 -23.32 20.20
N LEU A 105 54.28 -23.21 20.74
CA LEU A 105 55.52 -23.59 20.07
C LEU A 105 56.12 -24.80 20.77
N SER A 106 56.74 -25.67 20.00
CA SER A 106 57.47 -26.78 20.57
C SER A 106 58.74 -27.12 19.80
N LYS A 107 59.71 -27.67 20.52
CA LYS A 107 61.04 -28.01 20.01
C LYS A 107 61.60 -29.21 20.76
N LEU A 108 62.20 -30.14 20.01
CA LEU A 108 62.84 -31.33 20.58
C LEU A 108 64.11 -30.93 21.33
N GLY A 109 64.37 -31.60 22.44
CA GLY A 109 65.39 -31.32 23.42
C GLY A 109 64.84 -30.65 24.68
N LEU A 110 65.62 -30.74 25.76
CA LEU A 110 65.32 -30.11 27.04
C LEU A 110 65.82 -28.67 27.09
N ASP A 111 65.10 -27.80 27.79
CA ASP A 111 65.44 -26.40 28.06
C ASP A 111 65.80 -25.58 26.80
N GLN A 112 65.06 -25.79 25.71
CA GLN A 112 65.39 -25.21 24.40
C GLN A 112 64.93 -23.76 24.20
N PHE A 113 64.16 -23.21 25.15
CA PHE A 113 63.59 -21.86 25.05
C PHE A 113 64.05 -20.97 26.20
N THR A 114 64.23 -19.68 25.91
CA THR A 114 64.60 -18.63 26.85
C THR A 114 63.37 -17.86 27.36
N ASP A 115 63.55 -17.01 28.37
CA ASP A 115 62.48 -16.11 28.83
C ASP A 115 62.18 -15.00 27.81
N ASP A 116 63.16 -14.63 26.99
CA ASP A 116 62.94 -13.66 25.90
C ASP A 116 62.10 -14.28 24.78
N ASP A 117 62.24 -15.58 24.51
CA ASP A 117 61.36 -16.31 23.58
C ASP A 117 59.91 -16.33 24.08
N LEU A 118 59.70 -16.52 25.39
CA LEU A 118 58.36 -16.46 25.99
C LEU A 118 57.74 -15.06 25.85
N ARG A 119 58.50 -14.00 26.13
CA ARG A 119 58.04 -12.60 25.96
C ARG A 119 57.68 -12.28 24.51
N LEU A 120 58.50 -12.74 23.57
CA LEU A 120 58.21 -12.60 22.14
C LEU A 120 56.93 -13.35 21.78
N LEU A 121 56.75 -14.58 22.27
CA LEU A 121 55.54 -15.35 22.02
C LEU A 121 54.28 -14.65 22.55
N GLU A 122 54.32 -14.05 23.75
CA GLU A 122 53.22 -13.28 24.32
C GLU A 122 52.82 -12.08 23.44
N ILE A 123 53.79 -11.34 22.89
CA ILE A 123 53.53 -10.23 21.97
C ILE A 123 52.82 -10.75 20.71
N TYR A 124 53.31 -11.84 20.12
CA TYR A 124 52.69 -12.43 18.94
C TYR A 124 51.31 -13.02 19.22
N ALA A 125 51.09 -13.59 20.40
CA ALA A 125 49.78 -14.08 20.83
C ALA A 125 48.77 -12.93 20.97
N GLY A 126 49.20 -11.77 21.47
CA GLY A 126 48.39 -10.54 21.50
C GLY A 126 48.03 -10.04 20.10
N CYS A 127 49.01 -9.98 19.18
CA CYS A 127 48.76 -9.62 17.78
C CYS A 127 47.82 -10.61 17.09
N ALA A 128 47.96 -11.91 17.37
CA ALA A 128 47.08 -12.94 16.86
C ALA A 128 45.65 -12.79 17.38
N ALA A 129 45.50 -12.51 18.68
CA ALA A 129 44.21 -12.26 19.30
C ALA A 129 43.50 -11.05 18.64
N GLN A 130 44.23 -9.94 18.45
CA GLN A 130 43.70 -8.75 17.79
C GLN A 130 43.25 -9.03 16.35
N ALA A 131 44.05 -9.76 15.58
CA ALA A 131 43.73 -10.07 14.19
C ALA A 131 42.49 -10.97 14.07
N LEU A 132 42.36 -11.96 14.96
CA LEU A 132 41.18 -12.84 15.03
C LEU A 132 39.92 -12.06 15.44
N ALA A 133 40.02 -11.22 16.48
CA ALA A 133 38.90 -10.38 16.92
C ALA A 133 38.40 -9.44 15.81
N ASN A 134 39.33 -8.85 15.05
CA ASN A 134 38.99 -7.97 13.95
C ASN A 134 38.33 -8.74 12.80
N ALA A 135 38.85 -9.91 12.43
CA ALA A 135 38.29 -10.73 11.35
C ALA A 135 36.85 -11.17 11.65
N ASP A 136 36.59 -11.65 12.87
CA ASP A 136 35.24 -12.05 13.30
C ASP A 136 34.27 -10.85 13.26
N THR A 137 34.73 -9.68 13.72
CA THR A 137 33.91 -8.45 13.71
C THR A 137 33.60 -8.00 12.29
N THR A 138 34.58 -8.04 11.39
CA THR A 138 34.38 -7.70 9.97
C THR A 138 33.42 -8.67 9.29
N GLU A 139 33.54 -9.97 9.55
CA GLU A 139 32.62 -10.97 8.99
C GLU A 139 31.18 -10.77 9.50
N GLN A 140 31.00 -10.54 10.80
CA GLN A 140 29.69 -10.22 11.37
C GLN A 140 29.10 -8.93 10.79
N LEU A 141 29.93 -7.90 10.59
CA LEU A 141 29.51 -6.65 10.00
C LEU A 141 29.06 -6.87 8.55
N HIS A 142 29.83 -7.59 7.73
CA HIS A 142 29.43 -7.92 6.35
C HIS A 142 28.13 -8.70 6.29
N ARG A 143 27.93 -9.69 7.17
CA ARG A 143 26.66 -10.45 7.25
C ARG A 143 25.48 -9.55 7.62
N LYS A 144 25.64 -8.66 8.61
CA LYS A 144 24.62 -7.69 8.99
C LYS A 144 24.31 -6.70 7.87
N THR A 145 25.33 -6.17 7.20
CA THR A 145 25.17 -5.26 6.07
C THR A 145 24.43 -5.93 4.93
N ALA A 146 24.79 -7.17 4.55
CA ALA A 146 24.11 -7.91 3.50
C ALA A 146 22.62 -8.16 3.84
N ALA A 147 22.32 -8.52 5.09
CA ALA A 147 20.93 -8.69 5.54
C ALA A 147 20.14 -7.37 5.52
N LEU A 148 20.75 -6.26 5.96
CA LEU A 148 20.15 -4.93 5.92
C LEU A 148 19.94 -4.44 4.49
N GLU A 149 20.88 -4.68 3.57
CA GLU A 149 20.74 -4.34 2.15
C GLU A 149 19.59 -5.11 1.50
N LEU A 150 19.43 -6.39 1.83
CA LEU A 150 18.33 -7.22 1.34
C LEU A 150 16.98 -6.71 1.86
N SER A 151 16.92 -6.35 3.15
CA SER A 151 15.74 -5.72 3.75
C SER A 151 15.41 -4.36 3.11
N LEU A 152 16.41 -3.51 2.87
CA LEU A 152 16.25 -2.22 2.21
C LEU A 152 15.80 -2.36 0.75
N ARG A 153 16.25 -3.39 0.03
CA ARG A 153 15.75 -3.71 -1.31
C ARG A 153 14.27 -4.09 -1.27
N GLY A 154 13.87 -4.97 -0.35
CA GLY A 154 12.46 -5.33 -0.16
C GLY A 154 11.58 -4.11 0.16
N GLN A 155 12.04 -3.23 1.04
CA GLN A 155 11.35 -1.98 1.36
C GLN A 155 11.25 -1.02 0.16
N ARG A 156 12.30 -0.93 -0.68
CA ARG A 156 12.28 -0.08 -1.89
C ARG A 156 11.36 -0.61 -2.97
N GLU A 157 11.32 -1.92 -3.19
CA GLU A 157 10.35 -2.57 -4.08
C GLU A 157 8.92 -2.28 -3.60
N LEU A 158 8.64 -2.42 -2.31
CA LEU A 158 7.35 -2.03 -1.70
C LEU A 158 7.00 -0.56 -1.93
N LEU A 159 7.96 0.35 -1.77
CA LEU A 159 7.74 1.78 -2.00
C LEU A 159 7.50 2.11 -3.49
N GLN A 160 8.18 1.44 -4.41
CA GLN A 160 7.92 1.58 -5.85
C GLN A 160 6.54 1.03 -6.24
N VAL A 161 6.10 -0.07 -5.62
CA VAL A 161 4.72 -0.55 -5.75
C VAL A 161 3.74 0.51 -5.26
N THR A 162 3.98 1.10 -4.08
CA THR A 162 3.12 2.15 -3.52
C THR A 162 3.01 3.37 -4.46
N GLN A 163 4.11 3.78 -5.09
CA GLN A 163 4.11 4.89 -6.06
C GLN A 163 3.38 4.57 -7.36
N SER A 164 3.45 3.33 -7.84
CA SER A 164 2.69 2.86 -9.00
C SER A 164 1.18 2.81 -8.74
N LEU A 165 0.76 2.56 -7.48
CA LEU A 165 -0.65 2.57 -7.10
C LEU A 165 -1.21 4.00 -7.05
N LEU A 166 -0.39 4.99 -6.68
CA LEU A 166 -0.79 6.40 -6.66
C LEU A 166 -0.97 7.02 -8.05
N THR A 167 -0.46 6.38 -9.11
CA THR A 167 -0.53 6.92 -10.48
C THR A 167 -1.72 6.41 -11.31
N THR A 168 -2.48 5.44 -10.80
CA THR A 168 -3.62 4.87 -11.54
C THR A 168 -4.90 5.22 -10.79
N LEU A 169 -5.66 6.16 -11.36
CA LEU A 169 -6.87 6.78 -10.80
C LEU A 169 -8.11 5.87 -10.82
N ASP A 170 -7.93 4.55 -10.87
CA ASP A 170 -9.00 3.57 -11.03
C ASP A 170 -8.90 2.50 -9.93
N ALA A 171 -9.71 2.62 -8.88
CA ALA A 171 -9.68 1.73 -7.73
C ALA A 171 -9.82 0.23 -8.12
N PRO A 172 -10.71 -0.16 -9.05
CA PRO A 172 -10.75 -1.51 -9.61
C PRO A 172 -9.41 -1.96 -10.22
N GLY A 173 -8.81 -1.17 -11.12
CA GLY A 173 -7.54 -1.51 -11.78
C GLY A 173 -6.35 -1.61 -10.82
N VAL A 174 -6.36 -0.83 -9.74
CA VAL A 174 -5.35 -0.89 -8.66
C VAL A 174 -5.47 -2.19 -7.86
N LEU A 175 -6.70 -2.58 -7.50
CA LEU A 175 -6.97 -3.82 -6.76
C LEU A 175 -6.66 -5.07 -7.59
N ASP A 176 -6.98 -5.02 -8.89
CA ASP A 176 -6.61 -6.06 -9.85
C ASP A 176 -5.09 -6.23 -9.98
N SER A 177 -4.34 -5.12 -10.01
CA SER A 177 -2.87 -5.19 -10.05
C SER A 177 -2.28 -5.77 -8.76
N ILE A 178 -2.87 -5.46 -7.60
CA ILE A 178 -2.40 -5.97 -6.31
C ILE A 178 -2.66 -7.47 -6.20
N THR A 179 -3.86 -7.95 -6.57
CA THR A 179 -4.20 -9.37 -6.57
C THR A 179 -3.35 -10.16 -7.57
N ASP A 180 -3.12 -9.64 -8.79
CA ASP A 180 -2.19 -10.23 -9.76
C ASP A 180 -0.78 -10.44 -9.21
N ARG A 181 -0.29 -9.49 -8.41
CA ARG A 181 1.04 -9.57 -7.79
C ARG A 181 1.07 -10.56 -6.64
N LEU A 182 0.00 -10.62 -5.85
CA LEU A 182 -0.14 -11.60 -4.79
C LEU A 182 -0.04 -13.02 -5.37
N GLY A 183 -0.69 -13.29 -6.51
CA GLY A 183 -0.67 -14.60 -7.17
C GLY A 183 0.69 -15.03 -7.72
N ARG A 184 1.67 -14.12 -7.80
CA ARG A 184 3.07 -14.46 -8.18
C ARG A 184 3.93 -14.90 -6.99
N LEU A 185 3.51 -14.55 -5.77
CA LEU A 185 4.29 -14.81 -4.54
C LEU A 185 3.65 -15.90 -3.69
N VAL A 186 2.31 -15.97 -3.68
CA VAL A 186 1.52 -16.95 -2.95
C VAL A 186 0.59 -17.63 -3.95
N ALA A 187 0.71 -18.95 -4.08
CA ALA A 187 -0.21 -19.72 -4.91
C ALA A 187 -1.59 -19.76 -4.24
N TYR A 188 -2.64 -19.40 -4.96
CA TYR A 188 -4.02 -19.48 -4.47
C TYR A 188 -4.96 -19.84 -5.61
N ASP A 189 -6.11 -20.40 -5.26
CA ASP A 189 -7.17 -20.74 -6.21
C ASP A 189 -8.21 -19.63 -6.28
N ASN A 190 -8.52 -19.00 -5.15
CA ASN A 190 -9.41 -17.84 -5.07
C ASN A 190 -8.83 -16.70 -4.25
N ALA A 191 -9.16 -15.46 -4.64
CA ALA A 191 -8.90 -14.26 -3.86
C ALA A 191 -10.07 -13.28 -4.02
N ALA A 192 -10.56 -12.72 -2.92
CA ALA A 192 -11.68 -11.80 -2.90
C ALA A 192 -11.41 -10.61 -1.98
N ILE A 193 -11.88 -9.43 -2.39
CA ILE A 193 -11.84 -8.19 -1.61
C ILE A 193 -13.27 -7.71 -1.45
N GLU A 194 -13.67 -7.51 -0.20
CA GLU A 194 -14.99 -7.03 0.17
C GLU A 194 -14.83 -5.82 1.09
N VAL A 195 -15.72 -4.84 0.95
CA VAL A 195 -15.70 -3.60 1.73
C VAL A 195 -16.96 -3.47 2.56
N VAL A 196 -16.87 -2.84 3.73
CA VAL A 196 -18.05 -2.58 4.55
C VAL A 196 -18.81 -1.40 3.96
N ASP A 197 -20.06 -1.63 3.57
CA ASP A 197 -20.97 -0.56 3.16
C ASP A 197 -21.28 0.32 4.39
N PRO A 198 -20.96 1.64 4.34
CA PRO A 198 -21.16 2.54 5.46
C PRO A 198 -22.64 2.79 5.81
N VAL A 199 -23.58 2.50 4.91
CA VAL A 199 -25.02 2.69 5.12
C VAL A 199 -25.64 1.47 5.79
N THR A 200 -25.36 0.28 5.25
CA THR A 200 -25.97 -0.96 5.73
C THR A 200 -25.15 -1.67 6.81
N GLY A 201 -23.85 -1.35 6.91
CA GLY A 201 -22.89 -2.02 7.80
C GLY A 201 -22.53 -3.44 7.35
N GLN A 202 -22.91 -3.84 6.14
CA GLN A 202 -22.69 -5.18 5.59
C GLN A 202 -21.47 -5.23 4.68
N LEU A 203 -20.92 -6.42 4.47
CA LEU A 203 -19.88 -6.62 3.46
C LEU A 203 -20.49 -6.54 2.06
N ALA A 204 -19.86 -5.76 1.20
CA ALA A 204 -20.18 -5.62 -0.21
C ALA A 204 -18.97 -6.08 -1.03
N PRO A 205 -19.13 -7.05 -1.95
CA PRO A 205 -18.02 -7.54 -2.73
C PRO A 205 -17.54 -6.48 -3.73
N LEU A 206 -16.24 -6.24 -3.74
CA LEU A 206 -15.61 -5.22 -4.59
C LEU A 206 -14.90 -5.86 -5.80
N THR A 207 -14.19 -6.96 -5.57
CA THR A 207 -13.59 -7.77 -6.65
C THR A 207 -13.32 -9.19 -6.15
N ALA A 208 -13.40 -10.17 -7.05
CA ALA A 208 -13.00 -11.54 -6.78
C ALA A 208 -12.34 -12.17 -8.01
N ARG A 209 -11.45 -13.12 -7.76
CA ARG A 209 -10.69 -13.86 -8.76
C ARG A 209 -10.57 -15.31 -8.35
N GLY A 210 -10.43 -16.18 -9.34
CA GLY A 210 -10.28 -17.61 -9.11
C GLY A 210 -11.42 -18.45 -9.67
N VAL A 211 -11.36 -19.74 -9.37
CA VAL A 211 -12.35 -20.74 -9.81
C VAL A 211 -13.74 -20.47 -9.24
N HIS A 212 -13.83 -19.89 -8.04
CA HIS A 212 -15.07 -19.55 -7.35
C HIS A 212 -15.35 -18.03 -7.31
N ALA A 213 -14.74 -17.24 -8.19
CA ALA A 213 -14.91 -15.78 -8.20
C ALA A 213 -16.37 -15.32 -8.25
N ALA A 214 -17.24 -16.04 -8.99
CA ALA A 214 -18.66 -15.71 -9.09
C ALA A 214 -19.39 -15.81 -7.74
N ALA A 215 -19.05 -16.80 -6.90
CA ALA A 215 -19.66 -16.99 -5.59
C ALA A 215 -19.25 -15.86 -4.61
N TYR A 216 -17.96 -15.49 -4.62
CA TYR A 216 -17.46 -14.35 -3.83
C TYR A 216 -17.99 -12.98 -4.28
N LEU A 217 -18.69 -12.90 -5.42
CA LEU A 217 -19.33 -11.68 -5.91
C LEU A 217 -20.84 -11.64 -5.57
N GLU A 218 -21.38 -12.68 -4.95
CA GLU A 218 -22.77 -12.66 -4.51
C GLU A 218 -22.96 -11.67 -3.33
N PRO A 219 -24.04 -10.88 -3.31
CA PRO A 219 -24.29 -9.95 -2.21
C PRO A 219 -24.57 -10.68 -0.90
N TRP A 220 -24.02 -10.16 0.20
CA TRP A 220 -24.32 -10.65 1.55
C TRP A 220 -25.77 -10.39 1.95
N GLU A 221 -26.37 -11.34 2.68
CA GLU A 221 -27.72 -11.15 3.24
C GLU A 221 -27.68 -10.47 4.62
N PRO A 222 -28.70 -9.68 4.99
CA PRO A 222 -28.78 -9.07 6.31
C PRO A 222 -28.75 -10.10 7.45
N GLY A 223 -27.73 -10.02 8.31
CA GLY A 223 -27.55 -10.91 9.47
C GLY A 223 -26.79 -12.20 9.16
N GLU A 224 -26.28 -12.35 7.94
CA GLU A 224 -25.38 -13.42 7.58
C GLU A 224 -24.09 -13.37 8.41
N THR A 225 -23.56 -14.55 8.76
CA THR A 225 -22.39 -14.71 9.61
C THR A 225 -21.32 -15.54 8.91
N GLY A 226 -20.06 -15.16 9.06
CA GLY A 226 -18.93 -15.86 8.44
C GLY A 226 -17.59 -15.42 9.00
N VAL A 227 -16.52 -16.10 8.57
CA VAL A 227 -15.14 -15.76 8.95
C VAL A 227 -14.79 -14.33 8.51
N ALA A 228 -15.20 -13.93 7.32
CA ALA A 228 -15.04 -12.57 6.79
C ALA A 228 -15.66 -11.52 7.72
N VAL A 229 -16.93 -11.72 8.10
CA VAL A 229 -17.65 -10.86 9.05
C VAL A 229 -16.96 -10.82 10.42
N TRP A 230 -16.52 -11.98 10.92
CA TRP A 230 -15.82 -12.07 12.20
C TRP A 230 -14.51 -11.27 12.18
N VAL A 231 -13.71 -11.41 11.11
CA VAL A 231 -12.43 -10.70 10.92
C VAL A 231 -12.63 -9.19 10.89
N VAL A 232 -13.67 -8.71 10.21
CA VAL A 232 -14.02 -7.28 10.22
C VAL A 232 -14.40 -6.80 11.61
N GLN A 233 -15.27 -7.53 12.31
CA GLN A 233 -15.76 -7.15 13.64
C GLN A 233 -14.66 -7.12 14.71
N HIS A 234 -13.74 -8.08 14.66
CA HIS A 234 -12.65 -8.20 15.65
C HIS A 234 -11.38 -7.47 15.21
N ASN A 235 -11.28 -7.11 13.93
CA ASN A 235 -10.10 -6.49 13.33
C ASN A 235 -8.83 -7.35 13.50
N GLU A 236 -8.99 -8.67 13.45
CA GLU A 236 -7.93 -9.66 13.67
C GLU A 236 -7.78 -10.57 12.44
N PRO A 237 -6.54 -10.77 11.92
CA PRO A 237 -6.30 -11.67 10.81
C PRO A 237 -6.37 -13.14 11.26
N VAL A 238 -6.81 -14.02 10.38
CA VAL A 238 -6.97 -15.45 10.66
C VAL A 238 -6.34 -16.28 9.54
N LEU A 239 -5.54 -17.27 9.93
CA LEU A 239 -5.09 -18.39 9.10
C LEU A 239 -5.90 -19.63 9.48
N ILE A 240 -6.54 -20.24 8.49
CA ILE A 240 -7.33 -21.47 8.64
C ILE A 240 -6.66 -22.54 7.78
N VAL A 241 -6.07 -23.54 8.44
CA VAL A 241 -5.30 -24.61 7.78
C VAL A 241 -6.19 -25.73 7.24
N ASP A 242 -7.36 -25.97 7.85
CA ASP A 242 -8.42 -26.85 7.34
C ASP A 242 -9.77 -26.19 7.60
N GLU A 243 -10.49 -25.85 6.53
CA GLU A 243 -11.73 -25.06 6.61
C GLU A 243 -12.85 -25.75 7.40
N ARG A 244 -12.84 -27.09 7.46
CA ARG A 244 -13.85 -27.87 8.20
C ARG A 244 -13.71 -27.77 9.71
N GLU A 245 -12.51 -27.46 10.19
CA GLU A 245 -12.25 -27.36 11.61
C GLU A 245 -12.69 -26.01 12.18
N ASP A 246 -12.92 -25.02 11.32
CA ASP A 246 -13.36 -23.68 11.72
C ASP A 246 -14.85 -23.47 11.43
N SER A 247 -15.65 -23.48 12.50
CA SER A 247 -17.10 -23.27 12.44
C SER A 247 -17.54 -21.92 11.85
N ARG A 248 -16.63 -20.95 11.70
CA ARG A 248 -16.92 -19.63 11.11
C ARG A 248 -16.89 -19.65 9.59
N VAL A 249 -16.30 -20.66 8.96
CA VAL A 249 -16.29 -20.77 7.50
C VAL A 249 -17.72 -21.06 7.03
N ASN A 250 -18.29 -20.09 6.31
CA ASN A 250 -19.68 -20.09 5.84
C ASN A 250 -19.80 -20.29 4.33
N HIS A 251 -18.78 -19.89 3.56
CA HIS A 251 -18.73 -20.23 2.14
C HIS A 251 -18.55 -21.73 1.94
N PHE A 252 -19.22 -22.27 0.92
CA PHE A 252 -19.08 -23.65 0.44
C PHE A 252 -19.55 -24.78 1.36
N ARG A 253 -20.13 -24.47 2.53
CA ARG A 253 -20.51 -25.50 3.52
C ARG A 253 -21.55 -26.52 3.04
N ASP A 254 -22.34 -26.15 2.02
CA ASP A 254 -23.40 -26.97 1.43
C ASP A 254 -23.08 -27.45 -0.01
N ASP A 255 -21.91 -27.10 -0.56
CA ASP A 255 -21.48 -27.56 -1.88
C ASP A 255 -20.53 -28.77 -1.75
N PRO A 256 -20.97 -29.99 -2.12
CA PRO A 256 -20.14 -31.19 -2.03
C PRO A 256 -18.96 -31.21 -3.01
N ASP A 257 -18.94 -30.34 -4.04
CA ASP A 257 -17.84 -30.17 -5.00
C ASP A 257 -16.86 -29.05 -4.60
N ALA A 258 -17.23 -28.21 -3.64
CA ALA A 258 -16.34 -27.20 -3.10
C ALA A 258 -15.34 -27.86 -2.13
N GLY A 259 -14.23 -28.30 -2.71
CA GLY A 259 -13.24 -29.08 -2.00
C GLY A 259 -12.59 -28.31 -0.85
N ASP A 260 -12.49 -28.95 0.32
CA ASP A 260 -11.16 -29.34 0.79
C ASP A 260 -10.05 -28.27 0.86
N GLY A 261 -10.17 -27.12 1.54
CA GLY A 261 -9.15 -26.05 1.44
C GLY A 261 -8.45 -25.53 2.71
N SER A 262 -7.73 -24.42 2.51
CA SER A 262 -7.18 -23.55 3.56
C SER A 262 -7.44 -22.08 3.19
N LEU A 263 -7.67 -21.22 4.19
CA LEU A 263 -7.93 -19.79 3.99
C LEU A 263 -6.97 -18.91 4.76
N ILE A 264 -6.67 -17.76 4.17
CA ILE A 264 -6.16 -16.59 4.87
C ILE A 264 -7.20 -15.48 4.75
N VAL A 265 -7.67 -14.98 5.89
CA VAL A 265 -8.66 -13.91 5.96
C VAL A 265 -8.09 -12.76 6.78
N VAL A 266 -7.89 -11.62 6.13
CA VAL A 266 -7.14 -10.49 6.72
C VAL A 266 -7.96 -9.19 6.62
N PRO A 267 -8.04 -8.40 7.71
CA PRO A 267 -8.84 -7.19 7.71
C PRO A 267 -8.16 -6.09 6.89
N LEU A 268 -8.94 -5.35 6.11
CA LEU A 268 -8.52 -4.13 5.45
C LEU A 268 -8.77 -2.97 6.40
N ARG A 269 -7.70 -2.34 6.90
CA ARG A 269 -7.78 -1.43 8.05
C ARG A 269 -7.84 0.04 7.64
N GLY A 270 -8.89 0.73 8.05
CA GLY A 270 -9.00 2.19 8.02
C GLY A 270 -8.58 2.84 9.34
N ARG A 271 -8.86 4.14 9.50
CA ARG A 271 -8.49 4.90 10.71
C ARG A 271 -9.20 4.46 11.99
N ALA A 272 -10.44 3.96 11.87
CA ALA A 272 -11.31 3.67 13.01
C ALA A 272 -11.60 2.17 13.22
N GLY A 273 -11.06 1.30 12.37
CA GLY A 273 -11.35 -0.14 12.38
C GLY A 273 -11.17 -0.77 11.00
N ALA A 274 -11.61 -2.02 10.85
CA ALA A 274 -11.65 -2.67 9.54
C ALA A 274 -12.74 -2.01 8.66
N ILE A 275 -12.36 -1.63 7.44
CA ILE A 275 -13.23 -1.08 6.40
C ILE A 275 -13.58 -2.14 5.33
N GLY A 276 -13.06 -3.35 5.49
CA GLY A 276 -13.24 -4.45 4.56
C GLY A 276 -12.38 -5.65 4.95
N VAL A 277 -12.31 -6.63 4.06
CA VAL A 277 -11.58 -7.88 4.25
C VAL A 277 -10.99 -8.35 2.92
N LEU A 278 -9.81 -8.95 2.98
CA LEU A 278 -9.21 -9.71 1.89
C LEU A 278 -9.21 -11.18 2.30
N THR A 279 -9.81 -12.01 1.47
CA THR A 279 -9.88 -13.46 1.63
C THR A 279 -9.06 -14.11 0.52
N VAL A 280 -8.20 -15.05 0.88
CA VAL A 280 -7.40 -15.86 -0.04
C VAL A 280 -7.63 -17.32 0.30
N GLU A 281 -7.93 -18.13 -0.70
CA GLU A 281 -8.29 -19.53 -0.55
C GLU A 281 -7.40 -20.38 -1.46
N ARG A 282 -6.94 -21.50 -0.92
CA ARG A 282 -6.26 -22.54 -1.68
C ARG A 282 -7.00 -23.85 -1.47
N LEU A 283 -7.42 -24.45 -2.57
CA LEU A 283 -8.12 -25.72 -2.62
C LEU A 283 -7.12 -26.88 -2.51
N GLY A 284 -7.57 -27.96 -1.91
CA GLY A 284 -6.77 -29.16 -1.67
C GLY A 284 -6.05 -29.15 -0.32
N ARG A 285 -5.82 -30.37 0.21
CA ARG A 285 -5.18 -30.60 1.51
C ARG A 285 -3.66 -30.81 1.47
N GLU A 286 -3.09 -30.95 0.28
CA GLU A 286 -1.71 -31.40 0.14
C GLU A 286 -0.71 -30.31 0.53
N ASP A 287 -1.09 -29.04 0.40
CA ASP A 287 -0.22 -27.88 0.62
C ASP A 287 -0.99 -26.68 1.22
N PRO A 288 -1.46 -26.76 2.48
CA PRO A 288 -2.19 -25.66 3.11
C PRO A 288 -1.28 -24.45 3.36
N PHE A 289 -1.88 -23.27 3.47
CA PHE A 289 -1.13 -22.04 3.76
C PHE A 289 -0.29 -22.14 5.05
N ASN A 290 0.92 -21.60 5.00
CA ASN A 290 1.83 -21.52 6.14
C ASN A 290 1.94 -20.09 6.72
N GLU A 291 2.65 -19.96 7.84
CA GLU A 291 2.86 -18.68 8.55
C GLU A 291 3.62 -17.63 7.71
N GLU A 292 4.57 -18.03 6.86
CA GLU A 292 5.31 -17.09 6.00
C GLU A 292 4.38 -16.49 4.93
N GLU A 293 3.50 -17.32 4.36
CA GLU A 293 2.47 -16.87 3.42
C GLU A 293 1.41 -16.00 4.10
N PHE A 294 1.04 -16.35 5.34
CA PHE A 294 0.14 -15.55 6.15
C PHE A 294 0.68 -14.14 6.44
N ASP A 295 1.96 -14.03 6.82
CA ASP A 295 2.64 -12.74 7.00
C ASP A 295 2.70 -11.92 5.71
N LEU A 296 2.95 -12.59 4.57
CA LEU A 296 2.97 -11.93 3.28
C LEU A 296 1.59 -11.38 2.88
N VAL A 297 0.53 -12.19 3.03
CA VAL A 297 -0.84 -11.77 2.72
C VAL A 297 -1.28 -10.60 3.61
N GLN A 298 -0.91 -10.58 4.89
CA GLN A 298 -1.14 -9.43 5.78
C GLN A 298 -0.45 -8.16 5.27
N LEU A 299 0.78 -8.26 4.76
CA LEU A 299 1.49 -7.11 4.18
C LEU A 299 0.78 -6.57 2.92
N PHE A 300 0.26 -7.48 2.08
CA PHE A 300 -0.54 -7.11 0.91
C PHE A 300 -1.87 -6.45 1.31
N ALA A 301 -2.56 -6.96 2.32
CA ALA A 301 -3.77 -6.37 2.86
C ALA A 301 -3.55 -4.93 3.34
N ALA A 302 -2.39 -4.63 3.93
CA ALA A 302 -2.03 -3.27 4.30
C ALA A 302 -1.93 -2.34 3.08
N GLN A 303 -1.42 -2.83 1.94
CA GLN A 303 -1.36 -2.05 0.68
C GLN A 303 -2.76 -1.82 0.10
N VAL A 304 -3.61 -2.85 0.09
CA VAL A 304 -5.03 -2.72 -0.30
C VAL A 304 -5.74 -1.70 0.57
N SER A 305 -5.52 -1.74 1.89
CA SER A 305 -6.11 -0.81 2.84
C SER A 305 -5.77 0.66 2.52
N ILE A 306 -4.52 0.92 2.14
CA ILE A 306 -4.06 2.26 1.74
C ILE A 306 -4.70 2.68 0.42
N ALA A 307 -4.75 1.77 -0.56
CA ALA A 307 -5.38 2.03 -1.86
C ALA A 307 -6.87 2.41 -1.71
N LEU A 308 -7.62 1.65 -0.91
CA LEU A 308 -9.04 1.91 -0.65
C LEU A 308 -9.26 3.25 0.05
N GLN A 309 -8.48 3.55 1.09
CA GLN A 309 -8.56 4.85 1.78
C GLN A 309 -8.26 6.03 0.85
N ASN A 310 -7.28 5.88 -0.04
CA ASN A 310 -6.98 6.90 -1.03
C ASN A 310 -8.12 7.05 -2.06
N ALA A 311 -8.73 5.95 -2.48
CA ALA A 311 -9.86 5.96 -3.40
C ALA A 311 -11.10 6.63 -2.78
N GLU A 312 -11.43 6.32 -1.52
CA GLU A 312 -12.54 6.96 -0.79
C GLU A 312 -12.34 8.46 -0.62
N VAL A 313 -11.15 8.87 -0.17
CA VAL A 313 -10.82 10.30 -0.02
C VAL A 313 -10.87 11.00 -1.37
N PHE A 314 -10.37 10.35 -2.42
CA PHE A 314 -10.39 10.92 -3.76
C PHE A 314 -11.82 11.00 -4.32
N GLN A 315 -12.66 9.98 -4.13
CA GLN A 315 -14.07 10.01 -4.52
C GLN A 315 -14.84 11.09 -3.75
N ALA A 316 -14.63 11.22 -2.44
CA ALA A 316 -15.27 12.27 -1.64
C ALA A 316 -14.85 13.67 -2.10
N VAL A 317 -13.57 13.86 -2.45
CA VAL A 317 -13.06 15.11 -3.01
C VAL A 317 -13.63 15.37 -4.41
N GLN A 318 -13.74 14.34 -5.27
CA GLN A 318 -14.31 14.45 -6.61
C GLN A 318 -15.82 14.76 -6.58
N ILE A 319 -16.59 14.03 -5.77
CA ILE A 319 -18.04 14.27 -5.60
C ILE A 319 -18.24 15.70 -5.11
N ARG A 320 -17.54 16.11 -4.04
CA ARG A 320 -17.68 17.47 -3.50
C ARG A 320 -17.19 18.56 -4.45
N ALA A 321 -16.18 18.30 -5.26
CA ALA A 321 -15.74 19.23 -6.30
C ALA A 321 -16.78 19.37 -7.43
N ARG A 322 -17.61 18.35 -7.64
CA ARG A 322 -18.54 18.26 -8.77
C ARG A 322 -20.00 18.53 -8.43
N THR A 323 -20.40 18.45 -7.17
CA THR A 323 -21.79 18.67 -6.73
C THR A 323 -21.98 19.99 -5.99
N ASP A 324 -23.24 20.42 -5.88
CA ASP A 324 -23.69 21.54 -5.06
C ASP A 324 -23.98 21.06 -3.63
N ASP A 325 -23.39 21.73 -2.64
CA ASP A 325 -23.46 21.33 -1.22
C ASP A 325 -24.91 21.34 -0.65
N LEU A 326 -25.85 22.11 -1.24
CA LEU A 326 -27.22 22.20 -0.75
C LEU A 326 -28.15 21.17 -1.39
N THR A 327 -28.08 21.01 -2.71
CA THR A 327 -29.04 20.18 -3.46
C THR A 327 -28.50 18.78 -3.83
N GLY A 328 -27.18 18.56 -3.74
CA GLY A 328 -26.55 17.31 -4.17
C GLY A 328 -26.48 17.12 -5.69
N LEU A 329 -27.07 18.02 -6.48
CA LEU A 329 -26.98 18.01 -7.94
C LEU A 329 -25.58 18.39 -8.41
N LEU A 330 -25.27 18.17 -9.69
CA LEU A 330 -24.02 18.64 -10.27
C LEU A 330 -23.95 20.18 -10.23
N ASN A 331 -22.77 20.73 -9.95
CA ASN A 331 -22.60 22.18 -9.81
C ASN A 331 -22.31 22.87 -11.15
N HIS A 332 -22.32 24.21 -11.12
CA HIS A 332 -22.02 25.07 -12.26
C HIS A 332 -20.68 24.76 -12.95
N GLY A 333 -19.62 24.48 -12.19
CA GLY A 333 -18.31 24.17 -12.75
C GLY A 333 -18.36 22.89 -13.60
N THR A 334 -19.03 21.87 -13.08
CA THR A 334 -19.24 20.59 -13.76
C THR A 334 -20.13 20.74 -14.98
N PHE A 335 -21.16 21.59 -14.91
CA PHE A 335 -21.99 21.93 -16.06
C PHE A 335 -21.17 22.44 -17.26
N GLN A 336 -20.26 23.39 -17.02
CA GLN A 336 -19.42 23.96 -18.08
C GLN A 336 -18.49 22.92 -18.70
N GLU A 337 -17.94 22.01 -17.89
CA GLU A 337 -17.10 20.91 -18.34
C GLU A 337 -17.85 19.98 -19.30
N TYR A 338 -19.03 19.50 -18.89
CA TYR A 338 -19.86 18.61 -19.73
C TYR A 338 -20.31 19.32 -21.00
N LEU A 339 -20.82 20.54 -20.90
CA LEU A 339 -21.28 21.29 -22.07
C LEU A 339 -20.15 21.50 -23.10
N GLY A 340 -18.96 21.87 -22.63
CA GLY A 340 -17.78 22.00 -23.48
C GLY A 340 -17.36 20.68 -24.14
N ARG A 341 -17.42 19.58 -23.38
CA ARG A 341 -17.09 18.23 -23.87
C ARG A 341 -18.05 17.78 -24.98
N TYR A 342 -19.37 17.85 -24.77
CA TYR A 342 -20.34 17.41 -25.78
C TYR A 342 -20.24 18.19 -27.09
N VAL A 343 -19.99 19.51 -27.01
CA VAL A 343 -19.73 20.34 -28.19
C VAL A 343 -18.41 19.94 -28.87
N GLY A 344 -17.34 19.74 -28.09
CA GLY A 344 -16.02 19.34 -28.62
C GLY A 344 -16.04 17.97 -29.31
N ASP A 345 -16.79 17.02 -28.74
CA ASP A 345 -16.99 15.68 -29.30
C ASP A 345 -17.98 15.67 -30.48
N GLY A 346 -18.66 16.79 -30.76
CA GLY A 346 -19.68 16.89 -31.80
C GLY A 346 -20.92 16.03 -31.54
N THR A 347 -21.17 15.65 -30.29
CA THR A 347 -22.28 14.79 -29.91
C THR A 347 -23.57 15.62 -29.86
N PRO A 348 -24.64 15.26 -30.59
CA PRO A 348 -25.92 15.97 -30.50
C PRO A 348 -26.49 15.90 -29.07
N PHE A 349 -27.03 17.01 -28.58
CA PHE A 349 -27.69 17.08 -27.27
C PHE A 349 -28.72 18.22 -27.24
N SER A 350 -29.61 18.18 -26.25
CA SER A 350 -30.46 19.31 -25.91
C SER A 350 -30.18 19.82 -24.50
N LEU A 351 -30.32 21.12 -24.31
CA LEU A 351 -30.12 21.82 -23.05
C LEU A 351 -31.44 22.46 -22.63
N ILE A 352 -31.81 22.23 -21.38
CA ILE A 352 -32.92 22.89 -20.70
C ILE A 352 -32.33 23.80 -19.63
N MET A 353 -32.68 25.08 -19.67
CA MET A 353 -32.43 26.04 -18.59
C MET A 353 -33.73 26.28 -17.84
N LEU A 354 -33.66 26.27 -16.52
CA LEU A 354 -34.81 26.41 -15.63
C LEU A 354 -34.55 27.51 -14.62
N ASP A 355 -35.55 28.33 -14.34
CA ASP A 355 -35.49 29.30 -13.26
C ASP A 355 -36.81 29.31 -12.48
N LEU A 356 -36.70 29.30 -11.16
CA LEU A 356 -37.85 29.26 -10.27
C LEU A 356 -38.54 30.62 -10.18
N ASP A 357 -39.82 30.63 -10.53
CA ASP A 357 -40.62 31.83 -10.59
C ASP A 357 -40.86 32.40 -9.17
N ASP A 358 -40.48 33.66 -8.98
CA ASP A 358 -40.71 34.43 -7.75
C ASP A 358 -40.16 33.76 -6.47
N PHE A 359 -39.11 32.92 -6.58
CA PHE A 359 -38.47 32.22 -5.45
C PHE A 359 -37.97 33.16 -4.34
N ARG A 360 -37.56 34.38 -4.71
CA ARG A 360 -37.20 35.43 -3.72
C ARG A 360 -38.35 35.75 -2.78
N THR A 361 -39.60 35.72 -3.24
CA THR A 361 -40.79 35.95 -2.42
C THR A 361 -40.93 34.85 -1.36
N VAL A 362 -40.72 33.59 -1.74
CA VAL A 362 -40.72 32.45 -0.82
C VAL A 362 -39.68 32.65 0.29
N ASN A 363 -38.46 33.05 -0.06
CA ASN A 363 -37.42 33.35 0.92
C ASN A 363 -37.80 34.51 1.87
N ASN A 364 -38.43 35.55 1.34
CA ASN A 364 -38.83 36.72 2.12
C ASN A 364 -39.99 36.42 3.08
N GLU A 365 -40.93 35.55 2.69
CA GLU A 365 -42.13 35.25 3.47
C GLU A 365 -41.91 34.09 4.46
N LEU A 366 -41.18 33.05 4.05
CA LEU A 366 -41.02 31.80 4.82
C LEU A 366 -39.60 31.63 5.40
N GLY A 367 -38.66 32.49 5.01
CA GLY A 367 -37.28 32.48 5.46
C GLY A 367 -36.37 31.55 4.62
N HIS A 368 -35.07 31.81 4.69
CA HIS A 368 -34.06 31.08 3.91
C HIS A 368 -34.06 29.57 4.15
N GLN A 369 -34.31 29.09 5.36
CA GLN A 369 -34.35 27.65 5.65
C GLN A 369 -35.51 26.93 4.92
N ALA A 370 -36.64 27.62 4.75
CA ALA A 370 -37.75 27.10 3.97
C ALA A 370 -37.40 27.08 2.48
N GLY A 371 -36.76 28.13 1.97
CA GLY A 371 -36.23 28.18 0.60
C GLY A 371 -35.20 27.08 0.31
N ASP A 372 -34.26 26.85 1.22
CA ASP A 372 -33.27 25.77 1.11
C ASP A 372 -33.91 24.39 1.08
N THR A 373 -35.00 24.21 1.85
CA THR A 373 -35.77 22.96 1.85
C THR A 373 -36.53 22.78 0.55
N LEU A 374 -37.12 23.86 0.02
CA LEU A 374 -37.78 23.85 -1.28
C LEU A 374 -36.80 23.53 -2.41
N LEU A 375 -35.59 24.10 -2.39
CA LEU A 375 -34.56 23.80 -3.39
C LEU A 375 -34.16 22.31 -3.38
N ARG A 376 -34.07 21.69 -2.20
CA ARG A 376 -33.84 20.25 -2.06
C ARG A 376 -35.00 19.42 -2.64
N THR A 377 -36.24 19.77 -2.29
CA THR A 377 -37.43 19.07 -2.82
C THR A 377 -37.54 19.20 -4.34
N ILE A 378 -37.22 20.37 -4.88
CA ILE A 378 -37.19 20.58 -6.33
C ILE A 378 -36.10 19.73 -6.97
N ALA A 379 -34.89 19.73 -6.42
CA ALA A 379 -33.80 18.90 -6.92
C ALA A 379 -34.19 17.41 -6.99
N ASP A 380 -34.80 16.87 -5.93
CA ASP A 380 -35.31 15.49 -5.91
C ASP A 380 -36.37 15.25 -7.00
N GLY A 381 -37.28 16.22 -7.19
CA GLY A 381 -38.29 16.17 -8.25
C GLY A 381 -37.71 16.19 -9.65
N LEU A 382 -36.65 16.96 -9.89
CA LEU A 382 -35.95 17.03 -11.18
C LEU A 382 -35.26 15.69 -11.50
N VAL A 383 -34.53 15.12 -10.54
CA VAL A 383 -33.89 13.80 -10.70
C VAL A 383 -34.92 12.72 -11.00
N GLY A 384 -36.08 12.74 -10.33
CA GLY A 384 -37.17 11.79 -10.60
C GLY A 384 -37.86 11.98 -11.96
N ALA A 385 -37.72 13.14 -12.59
CA ALA A 385 -38.30 13.45 -13.89
C ALA A 385 -37.40 13.04 -15.06
N GLU A 386 -36.17 12.59 -14.83
CA GLU A 386 -35.14 12.35 -15.84
C GLU A 386 -34.92 10.87 -16.17
N ARG A 387 -34.17 10.60 -17.25
CA ARG A 387 -33.66 9.25 -17.60
C ARG A 387 -32.25 9.08 -17.04
N GLU A 388 -31.78 7.84 -16.96
CA GLU A 388 -30.42 7.51 -16.46
C GLU A 388 -29.28 8.19 -17.26
N SER A 389 -29.52 8.56 -18.52
CA SER A 389 -28.56 9.26 -19.38
C SER A 389 -28.54 10.79 -19.20
N ASP A 390 -29.57 11.35 -18.56
CA ASP A 390 -29.76 12.79 -18.44
C ASP A 390 -28.96 13.32 -17.23
N LEU A 391 -28.55 14.58 -17.28
CA LEU A 391 -27.72 15.20 -16.24
C LEU A 391 -28.39 16.46 -15.69
N VAL A 392 -28.71 16.46 -14.40
CA VAL A 392 -29.23 17.63 -13.66
C VAL A 392 -28.10 18.43 -13.02
N PHE A 393 -28.20 19.74 -13.14
CA PHE A 393 -27.26 20.68 -12.53
C PHE A 393 -28.00 21.77 -11.76
N ARG A 394 -27.41 22.21 -10.64
CA ARG A 394 -27.72 23.52 -10.06
C ARG A 394 -26.79 24.54 -10.70
N TYR A 395 -27.35 25.41 -11.53
CA TYR A 395 -26.58 26.40 -12.28
C TYR A 395 -26.18 27.59 -11.41
N GLY A 396 -27.05 27.99 -10.48
CA GLY A 396 -26.75 29.00 -9.46
C GLY A 396 -28.02 29.49 -8.77
N GLY A 397 -27.96 29.79 -7.46
CA GLY A 397 -29.13 30.33 -6.75
C GLY A 397 -30.38 29.45 -6.88
N ASP A 398 -31.35 29.93 -7.63
CA ASP A 398 -32.65 29.35 -8.00
C ASP A 398 -32.73 28.88 -9.47
N GLU A 399 -31.61 28.81 -10.17
CA GLU A 399 -31.47 28.35 -11.55
C GLU A 399 -30.93 26.91 -11.61
N PHE A 400 -31.54 26.11 -12.47
CA PHE A 400 -31.16 24.72 -12.75
C PHE A 400 -30.93 24.53 -14.25
N ALA A 401 -30.14 23.52 -14.60
CA ALA A 401 -29.94 23.11 -15.98
C ALA A 401 -30.11 21.59 -16.11
N VAL A 402 -30.65 21.14 -17.23
CA VAL A 402 -30.72 19.73 -17.58
C VAL A 402 -30.09 19.53 -18.95
N LEU A 403 -29.07 18.67 -19.00
CA LEU A 403 -28.40 18.30 -20.23
C LEU A 403 -28.89 16.94 -20.68
N LEU A 404 -29.35 16.85 -21.93
CA LEU A 404 -29.99 15.68 -22.52
C LEU A 404 -29.14 15.16 -23.69
N PRO A 405 -28.17 14.26 -23.44
CA PRO A 405 -27.35 13.68 -24.49
C PRO A 405 -28.21 12.94 -25.51
N GLN A 406 -27.84 13.02 -26.79
CA GLN A 406 -28.48 12.29 -27.90
C GLN A 406 -30.00 12.48 -27.97
N THR A 407 -30.50 13.61 -27.47
CA THR A 407 -31.93 13.91 -27.43
C THR A 407 -32.23 15.04 -28.41
N GLU A 408 -33.08 14.74 -29.38
CA GLU A 408 -33.61 15.72 -30.33
C GLU A 408 -34.65 16.64 -29.69
N PHE A 409 -34.95 17.75 -30.38
CA PHE A 409 -35.81 18.83 -29.91
C PHE A 409 -37.16 18.38 -29.35
N ASP A 410 -37.88 17.50 -30.05
CA ASP A 410 -39.21 17.02 -29.60
C ASP A 410 -39.12 16.21 -28.30
N GLY A 411 -38.03 15.43 -28.15
CA GLY A 411 -37.75 14.71 -26.91
C GLY A 411 -37.44 15.67 -25.77
N ALA A 412 -36.65 16.71 -26.05
CA ALA A 412 -36.29 17.73 -25.07
C ALA A 412 -37.51 18.49 -24.54
N LEU A 413 -38.47 18.83 -25.40
CA LEU A 413 -39.73 19.46 -24.98
C LEU A 413 -40.55 18.57 -24.03
N GLN A 414 -40.55 17.24 -24.25
CA GLN A 414 -41.22 16.31 -23.34
C GLN A 414 -40.54 16.28 -21.97
N VAL A 415 -39.20 16.27 -21.92
CA VAL A 415 -38.47 16.35 -20.65
C VAL A 415 -38.72 17.68 -19.96
N ALA A 416 -38.66 18.80 -20.70
CA ALA A 416 -38.93 20.13 -20.18
C ALA A 416 -40.32 20.24 -19.52
N GLU A 417 -41.35 19.62 -20.10
CA GLU A 417 -42.69 19.59 -19.49
C GLU A 417 -42.77 18.71 -18.24
N ARG A 418 -42.06 17.56 -18.21
CA ARG A 418 -41.97 16.75 -16.98
C ARG A 418 -41.29 17.52 -15.85
N VAL A 419 -40.16 18.16 -16.16
CA VAL A 419 -39.38 18.97 -15.23
C VAL A 419 -40.20 20.17 -14.72
N ARG A 420 -40.89 20.90 -15.60
CA ARG A 420 -41.77 22.02 -15.20
C ARG A 420 -42.87 21.56 -14.24
N ARG A 421 -43.52 20.41 -14.53
CA ARG A 421 -44.54 19.83 -13.65
C ARG A 421 -43.96 19.36 -12.32
N ALA A 422 -42.78 18.75 -12.32
CA ALA A 422 -42.11 18.32 -11.10
C ALA A 422 -41.91 19.48 -10.12
N VAL A 423 -41.58 20.69 -10.62
CA VAL A 423 -41.53 21.90 -9.78
C VAL A 423 -42.90 22.29 -9.25
N ALA A 424 -43.92 22.35 -10.11
CA ALA A 424 -45.28 22.74 -9.72
C ALA A 424 -45.90 21.78 -8.68
N ASP A 425 -45.58 20.49 -8.78
CA ASP A 425 -46.12 19.42 -7.92
C ASP A 425 -45.47 19.36 -6.53
N THR A 426 -44.44 20.18 -6.25
CA THR A 426 -43.81 20.28 -4.91
C THR A 426 -44.75 20.85 -3.83
N GLY A 427 -45.90 21.39 -4.21
CA GLY A 427 -46.94 21.87 -3.28
C GLY A 427 -46.67 23.24 -2.65
N ALA A 428 -45.59 23.92 -3.03
CA ALA A 428 -45.18 25.23 -2.48
C ALA A 428 -45.74 26.44 -3.25
N SER A 429 -46.72 26.24 -4.14
CA SER A 429 -47.26 27.29 -5.05
C SER A 429 -46.17 28.03 -5.84
N ILE A 430 -45.07 27.34 -6.16
CA ILE A 430 -43.98 27.85 -6.99
C ILE A 430 -44.05 27.20 -8.37
N THR A 431 -43.68 27.94 -9.41
CA THR A 431 -43.61 27.46 -10.78
C THR A 431 -42.20 27.67 -11.34
N ALA A 432 -41.97 27.21 -12.57
CA ALA A 432 -40.69 27.44 -13.23
C ALA A 432 -40.89 27.95 -14.66
N SER A 433 -40.03 28.89 -15.04
CA SER A 433 -39.84 29.31 -16.42
C SER A 433 -38.73 28.48 -17.05
N VAL A 434 -39.00 27.93 -18.24
CA VAL A 434 -38.15 26.90 -18.86
C VAL A 434 -37.74 27.35 -20.27
N GLY A 435 -36.44 27.29 -20.57
CA GLY A 435 -35.87 27.54 -21.88
C GLY A 435 -35.22 26.29 -22.47
N VAL A 436 -35.44 26.01 -23.76
CA VAL A 436 -34.87 24.83 -24.44
C VAL A 436 -34.08 25.23 -25.68
N ALA A 437 -32.89 24.65 -25.83
CA ALA A 437 -32.04 24.77 -27.03
C ALA A 437 -31.38 23.42 -27.38
N SER A 438 -31.10 23.17 -28.66
CA SER A 438 -30.50 21.92 -29.14
C SER A 438 -29.23 22.18 -29.94
N PHE A 439 -28.17 21.43 -29.64
CA PHE A 439 -26.94 21.40 -30.43
C PHE A 439 -27.02 20.34 -31.52
N PRO A 440 -26.62 20.65 -32.78
CA PRO A 440 -26.01 21.92 -33.24
C PRO A 440 -27.01 22.93 -33.84
N ASN A 441 -28.32 22.68 -33.76
CA ASN A 441 -29.32 23.46 -34.49
C ASN A 441 -29.45 24.91 -34.01
N ASP A 442 -29.35 25.14 -32.70
CA ASP A 442 -29.54 26.45 -32.07
C ASP A 442 -28.20 27.15 -31.75
N GLY A 443 -27.07 26.57 -32.14
CA GLY A 443 -25.74 27.09 -31.86
C GLY A 443 -24.64 26.07 -32.17
N THR A 444 -23.43 26.56 -32.45
CA THR A 444 -22.28 25.68 -32.80
C THR A 444 -21.20 25.65 -31.72
N THR A 445 -21.30 26.51 -30.71
CA THR A 445 -20.41 26.55 -29.56
C THR A 445 -21.19 26.38 -28.25
N ALA A 446 -20.52 25.99 -27.17
CA ALA A 446 -21.13 25.90 -25.84
C ALA A 446 -21.77 27.23 -25.40
N VAL A 447 -21.11 28.35 -25.73
CA VAL A 447 -21.60 29.70 -25.42
C VAL A 447 -22.89 30.00 -26.19
N ASP A 448 -22.97 29.64 -27.47
CA ASP A 448 -24.16 29.88 -28.29
C ASP A 448 -25.38 29.13 -27.75
N ILE A 449 -25.19 27.84 -27.42
CA ILE A 449 -26.26 26.97 -26.92
C ILE A 449 -26.77 27.45 -25.56
N LEU A 450 -25.86 27.78 -24.64
CA LEU A 450 -26.23 28.34 -23.34
C LEU A 450 -27.00 29.65 -23.50
N LEU A 451 -26.52 30.57 -24.36
CA LEU A 451 -27.19 31.84 -24.63
C LEU A 451 -28.55 31.65 -25.30
N ALA A 452 -28.72 30.64 -26.15
CA ALA A 452 -30.00 30.30 -26.77
C ALA A 452 -31.02 29.79 -25.73
N ALA A 453 -30.60 28.87 -24.84
CA ALA A 453 -31.46 28.34 -23.79
C ALA A 453 -31.82 29.41 -22.74
N ASP A 454 -30.86 30.24 -22.34
CA ASP A 454 -31.08 31.33 -21.38
C ASP A 454 -32.05 32.40 -21.91
N ARG A 455 -31.88 32.81 -23.17
CA ARG A 455 -32.85 33.71 -23.83
C ARG A 455 -34.25 33.11 -23.91
N ALA A 456 -34.34 31.81 -24.20
CA ALA A 456 -35.62 31.11 -24.20
C ALA A 456 -36.27 31.12 -22.80
N CYS A 457 -35.50 30.86 -21.74
CA CYS A 457 -35.97 30.93 -20.35
C CYS A 457 -36.46 32.36 -20.00
N PHE A 458 -35.73 33.38 -20.44
CA PHE A 458 -36.13 34.77 -20.27
C PHE A 458 -37.46 35.10 -20.99
N VAL A 459 -37.68 34.56 -22.19
CA VAL A 459 -38.97 34.68 -22.90
C VAL A 459 -40.10 34.04 -22.10
N ALA A 460 -39.88 32.85 -21.53
CA ALA A 460 -40.87 32.18 -20.69
C ALA A 460 -41.27 33.05 -19.48
N LYS A 461 -40.28 33.63 -18.78
CA LYS A 461 -40.53 34.57 -17.67
C LYS A 461 -41.37 35.77 -18.09
N ARG A 462 -40.98 36.42 -19.20
CA ARG A 462 -41.63 37.64 -19.68
C ARG A 462 -43.05 37.40 -20.16
N ASN A 463 -43.32 36.24 -20.77
CA ASN A 463 -44.61 35.94 -21.37
C ASN A 463 -45.65 35.44 -20.36
N GLY A 464 -45.34 35.47 -19.06
CA GLY A 464 -46.29 35.16 -17.99
C GLY A 464 -45.93 33.92 -17.18
N ARG A 465 -44.65 33.50 -17.19
CA ARG A 465 -44.10 32.45 -16.32
C ARG A 465 -44.78 31.09 -16.52
N ASP A 466 -44.38 30.10 -15.71
CA ASP A 466 -44.91 28.72 -15.70
C ASP A 466 -45.06 28.08 -17.10
N ARG A 467 -44.02 28.18 -17.91
CA ARG A 467 -44.08 27.72 -19.30
C ARG A 467 -42.71 27.37 -19.86
N ILE A 468 -42.76 26.71 -21.01
CA ILE A 468 -41.60 26.39 -21.82
C ILE A 468 -41.55 27.36 -22.98
N SER A 469 -40.37 27.88 -23.26
CA SER A 469 -40.04 28.63 -24.46
C SER A 469 -38.83 28.04 -25.15
N THR A 470 -38.73 28.30 -26.45
CA THR A 470 -37.75 27.68 -27.34
C THR A 470 -36.68 28.68 -27.78
N ALA A 471 -35.51 28.20 -28.19
CA ALA A 471 -34.45 29.02 -28.75
C ALA A 471 -34.93 29.92 -29.92
N ALA A 472 -35.83 29.40 -30.76
CA ALA A 472 -36.43 30.16 -31.86
C ALA A 472 -37.28 31.35 -31.37
N GLU A 473 -38.07 31.18 -30.33
CA GLU A 473 -38.84 32.26 -29.69
C GLU A 473 -37.91 33.28 -29.01
N GLY A 474 -36.82 32.79 -28.39
CA GLY A 474 -35.74 33.63 -27.84
C GLY A 474 -35.11 34.54 -28.90
N LEU A 475 -34.83 33.99 -30.08
CA LEU A 475 -34.25 34.72 -31.20
C LEU A 475 -35.23 35.78 -31.76
N ALA A 476 -36.51 35.43 -31.88
CA ALA A 476 -37.55 36.35 -32.35
C ALA A 476 -37.68 37.59 -31.45
N LEU A 477 -37.64 37.41 -30.12
CA LEU A 477 -37.67 38.53 -29.18
C LEU A 477 -36.41 39.41 -29.26
N ALA A 478 -35.23 38.82 -29.45
CA ALA A 478 -33.99 39.57 -29.62
C ALA A 478 -34.01 40.44 -30.90
N ALA A 479 -34.63 39.95 -31.97
CA ALA A 479 -34.84 40.71 -33.19
C ALA A 479 -35.81 41.89 -32.99
N GLU A 480 -36.85 41.73 -32.16
CA GLU A 480 -37.78 42.81 -31.80
C GLU A 480 -37.14 43.89 -30.90
N MET A 481 -36.17 43.53 -30.06
CA MET A 481 -35.47 44.47 -29.18
C MET A 481 -34.43 45.33 -29.92
N THR A 482 -34.05 44.95 -31.15
CA THR A 482 -33.06 45.68 -31.96
C THR A 482 -33.75 46.61 -32.96
N LEU A 483 -34.45 47.66 -32.50
CA LEU A 483 -34.81 48.84 -33.32
C LEU A 483 -35.40 49.99 -32.47
N GLN A 484 -34.56 50.92 -32.03
CA GLN A 484 -34.83 52.37 -32.16
C GLN A 484 -33.51 53.06 -32.56
N ALA A 485 -33.50 53.74 -33.70
CA ALA A 485 -32.42 54.63 -34.07
C ALA A 485 -32.29 55.74 -33.01
N PRO A 486 -31.06 56.16 -32.65
CA PRO A 486 -30.88 57.24 -31.69
C PRO A 486 -31.61 58.49 -32.16
N THR A 487 -32.36 59.13 -31.25
CA THR A 487 -33.03 60.40 -31.49
C THR A 487 -32.01 61.42 -32.01
N PRO A 488 -32.28 62.14 -33.12
CA PRO A 488 -31.35 63.14 -33.63
C PRO A 488 -31.10 64.21 -32.57
N VAL A 489 -29.83 64.45 -32.24
CA VAL A 489 -29.43 65.57 -31.39
C VAL A 489 -29.59 66.85 -32.22
N ASP A 490 -30.40 67.79 -31.73
CA ASP A 490 -30.59 69.11 -32.34
C ASP A 490 -29.24 69.77 -32.65
N SER A 491 -29.07 70.20 -33.90
CA SER A 491 -27.90 70.92 -34.37
C SER A 491 -27.73 72.23 -33.59
N ALA A 492 -26.60 72.37 -32.90
CA ALA A 492 -26.24 73.59 -32.18
C ALA A 492 -26.28 74.83 -33.10
N ALA A 493 -27.00 75.85 -32.64
CA ALA A 493 -27.04 77.20 -33.21
C ALA A 493 -25.66 77.90 -33.11
N PRO A 494 -25.40 78.94 -33.94
CA PRO A 494 -24.05 79.37 -34.28
C PRO A 494 -23.38 80.18 -33.17
N ALA A 495 -22.05 80.09 -33.13
CA ALA A 495 -21.17 80.83 -32.23
C ALA A 495 -21.38 82.36 -32.38
N ILE A 496 -21.57 83.03 -31.24
CA ILE A 496 -21.55 84.49 -31.12
C ILE A 496 -20.40 84.87 -30.19
N GLY A 497 -19.50 85.73 -30.69
CA GLY A 497 -18.67 86.64 -29.91
C GLY A 497 -17.29 86.14 -29.53
#